data_AF-A0A961EUH3-F1
#
_entry.id   AF-A0A961EUH3-F1
#
_cell.length_a   1.000
_cell.length_b   1.000
_cell.length_c   1.000
_cell.angle_alpha   90.00
_cell.angle_beta   90.00
_cell.angle_gamma   90.00
#
_symmetry.space_group_name_H-M   'P 1'
#
loop_
_entity.id
_entity.type
_entity.pdbx_description
1 polymer ?
#
loop_
_entity_poly.entity_id
_entity_poly.type
_entity_poly.pdbx_seq_one_letter_code
_entity_poly.pdbx_strand_id
1 'polypeptide(L)'
;MHDSTSTRHYPEKNPAFLSDLLLAALLSIIGLICIPDNALFQSDVLYIPSIVEDLSRSVSLSGWSFSPAPYFFPDMLLYAMVYLPIGDHSIAIRVYGFIQAALVFLILIRMFSPPGRRAPIYRLLFIPVTSVLLIYQDFYALLYLPGMHCMALFSTLFLFYRLRREENITSDRSWLYLALTALIIASDRIFIAYFVLPLSISILLALRLRKRNPEYAARVPSQRLAHWARVAGFGSLAGLGLFAIIRAVLTLERPARIGILDSGRAMVHDLSTGFSAPILFWIQLGGLLLYGALLLQRLLFASEKEFRGERPSILFFGRISSSNILLFLFIPVVLALLSGGYIDAYSIRYFAGSIIASNAGILAAISNLSRRPGRPSRFTGPLITQFRAKGPHALAVLALSVVWFVRPAHSVFYYPDHVQCVDRWVQESGLSTKNAVVMADYWHAKSIYLFGQFHEFSYHADYATGQPSRTIANMNWWEGRWPPDAVWMKGLDPAVVQNALNSPVEILPCGGSELWIYHKGNNNGSR
;
A
#
# COMPACT_ATOMS: atom_id res chain seq x y z
N MET A 1 41.39 32.33 -8.07
CA MET A 1 40.05 31.76 -7.82
C MET A 1 39.88 30.54 -8.70
N HIS A 2 40.27 29.36 -8.21
CA HIS A 2 39.98 28.10 -8.89
C HIS A 2 38.53 27.74 -8.59
N ASP A 3 37.69 27.84 -9.61
CA ASP A 3 36.33 27.38 -9.56
C ASP A 3 36.36 25.87 -9.33
N SER A 4 36.16 25.47 -8.06
CA SER A 4 36.04 24.08 -7.67
C SER A 4 34.73 23.58 -8.26
N THR A 5 34.78 23.18 -9.52
CA THR A 5 33.80 22.30 -10.13
C THR A 5 33.73 21.07 -9.24
N SER A 6 32.81 21.12 -8.26
CA SER A 6 32.49 19.99 -7.44
C SER A 6 32.03 18.93 -8.43
N THR A 7 32.92 18.01 -8.74
CA THR A 7 32.62 16.84 -9.55
C THR A 7 31.62 16.07 -8.72
N ARG A 8 30.33 16.39 -8.85
CA ARG A 8 29.23 15.62 -8.27
C ARG A 8 29.56 14.19 -8.65
N HIS A 9 29.94 13.37 -7.67
CA HIS A 9 30.38 11.99 -7.88
C HIS A 9 29.28 11.11 -8.49
N TYR A 10 28.10 11.69 -8.68
CA TYR A 10 26.95 11.16 -9.38
C TYR A 10 26.38 12.24 -10.30
N PRO A 11 26.70 12.26 -11.61
CA PRO A 11 25.95 13.08 -12.55
C PRO A 11 24.46 12.74 -12.39
N GLU A 12 23.62 13.76 -12.24
CA GLU A 12 22.20 13.58 -12.10
C GLU A 12 21.69 12.68 -13.23
N LYS A 13 20.99 11.60 -12.88
CA LYS A 13 20.18 10.80 -13.81
C LYS A 13 18.98 11.64 -14.32
N ASN A 14 19.20 12.85 -14.83
CA ASN A 14 18.14 13.73 -15.36
C ASN A 14 17.57 13.30 -16.70
N PRO A 15 18.32 12.75 -17.69
CA PRO A 15 17.70 12.39 -18.97
C PRO A 15 16.76 11.17 -18.88
N ALA A 16 16.66 10.51 -17.72
CA ALA A 16 15.86 9.30 -17.55
C ALA A 16 14.61 9.49 -16.67
N PHE A 17 14.40 10.64 -16.04
CA PHE A 17 13.25 10.81 -15.14
C PHE A 17 11.92 10.68 -15.88
N LEU A 18 11.77 11.34 -17.04
CA LEU A 18 10.57 11.23 -17.86
C LEU A 18 10.32 9.78 -18.30
N SER A 19 11.37 9.05 -18.70
CA SER A 19 11.24 7.63 -19.05
C SER A 19 10.83 6.76 -17.85
N ASP A 20 11.39 7.01 -16.66
CA ASP A 20 11.02 6.29 -15.44
C ASP A 20 9.55 6.61 -15.03
N LEU A 21 9.12 7.86 -15.22
CA LEU A 21 7.74 8.30 -14.95
C LEU A 21 6.74 7.67 -15.92
N LEU A 22 7.01 7.71 -17.22
CA LEU A 22 6.17 7.07 -18.25
C LEU A 22 6.06 5.56 -18.02
N LEU A 23 7.16 4.94 -17.61
CA LEU A 23 7.20 3.52 -17.26
C LEU A 23 6.33 3.20 -16.03
N ALA A 24 6.45 4.02 -14.98
CA ALA A 24 5.64 3.88 -13.78
C ALA A 24 4.14 4.10 -14.07
N ALA A 25 3.81 5.09 -14.90
CA ALA A 25 2.44 5.34 -15.36
C ALA A 25 1.89 4.16 -16.16
N LEU A 26 2.67 3.60 -17.10
CA LEU A 26 2.28 2.43 -17.87
C LEU A 26 1.96 1.22 -16.98
N LEU A 27 2.83 0.90 -16.02
CA LEU A 27 2.60 -0.19 -15.08
C LEU A 27 1.36 0.04 -14.21
N SER A 28 1.10 1.29 -13.84
CA SER A 28 -0.08 1.67 -13.06
C SER A 28 -1.37 1.50 -13.88
N ILE A 29 -1.36 1.86 -15.16
CA ILE A 29 -2.48 1.62 -16.07
C ILE A 29 -2.73 0.12 -16.22
N ILE A 30 -1.67 -0.68 -16.43
CA ILE A 30 -1.79 -2.14 -16.55
C ILE A 30 -2.45 -2.72 -15.30
N GLY A 31 -1.97 -2.39 -14.10
CA GLY A 31 -2.56 -2.94 -12.89
C GLY A 31 -3.98 -2.46 -12.64
N LEU A 32 -4.30 -1.19 -12.94
CA LEU A 32 -5.66 -0.67 -12.79
C LEU A 32 -6.68 -1.41 -13.67
N ILE A 33 -6.29 -1.81 -14.89
CA ILE A 33 -7.13 -2.62 -15.78
C ILE A 33 -7.32 -4.04 -15.23
N CYS A 34 -6.34 -4.57 -14.51
CA CYS A 34 -6.35 -5.94 -14.00
C CYS A 34 -7.00 -6.11 -12.61
N ILE A 35 -7.27 -5.01 -11.91
CA ILE A 35 -7.93 -5.06 -10.60
C ILE A 35 -9.41 -5.33 -10.80
N PRO A 36 -9.96 -6.36 -10.14
CA PRO A 36 -11.38 -6.64 -10.24
C PRO A 36 -12.18 -5.58 -9.48
N ASP A 37 -13.35 -5.21 -10.00
CA ASP A 37 -14.17 -4.16 -9.41
C ASP A 37 -14.50 -4.46 -7.94
N ASN A 38 -14.84 -5.71 -7.60
CA ASN A 38 -15.12 -6.11 -6.22
C ASN A 38 -14.00 -5.78 -5.21
N ALA A 39 -12.74 -5.70 -5.63
CA ALA A 39 -11.63 -5.28 -4.79
C ALA A 39 -11.60 -3.76 -4.53
N LEU A 40 -12.17 -2.95 -5.45
CA LEU A 40 -12.33 -1.50 -5.31
C LEU A 40 -13.55 -1.13 -4.46
N PHE A 41 -14.62 -1.92 -4.53
CA PHE A 41 -15.91 -1.63 -3.89
C PHE A 41 -16.09 -2.27 -2.49
N GLN A 42 -15.03 -2.83 -1.91
CA GLN A 42 -15.06 -3.41 -0.56
C GLN A 42 -14.95 -2.34 0.54
N SER A 43 -15.57 -2.58 1.69
CA SER A 43 -15.63 -1.59 2.78
C SER A 43 -14.29 -1.17 3.37
N ASP A 44 -13.28 -2.05 3.41
CA ASP A 44 -11.93 -1.67 3.86
C ASP A 44 -11.33 -0.56 2.99
N VAL A 45 -11.58 -0.63 1.68
CA VAL A 45 -11.10 0.33 0.69
C VAL A 45 -11.92 1.61 0.72
N LEU A 46 -13.23 1.46 0.91
CA LEU A 46 -14.18 2.58 0.93
C LEU A 46 -14.13 3.40 2.23
N TYR A 47 -13.39 2.95 3.25
CA TYR A 47 -13.21 3.67 4.51
C TYR A 47 -12.75 5.13 4.34
N ILE A 48 -11.64 5.35 3.62
CA ILE A 48 -11.10 6.70 3.40
C ILE A 48 -12.04 7.56 2.55
N PRO A 49 -12.58 7.04 1.42
CA PRO A 49 -13.66 7.71 0.69
C PRO A 49 -14.84 8.15 1.57
N SER A 50 -15.33 7.30 2.47
CA SER A 50 -16.45 7.63 3.36
C SER A 50 -16.13 8.77 4.33
N ILE A 51 -14.91 8.83 4.88
CA ILE A 51 -14.51 9.96 5.74
C ILE A 51 -14.46 11.26 4.93
N VAL A 52 -13.89 11.21 3.73
CA VAL A 52 -13.79 12.41 2.87
C VAL A 52 -15.18 12.88 2.43
N GLU A 53 -16.11 11.95 2.18
CA GLU A 53 -17.49 12.30 1.85
C GLU A 53 -18.24 12.90 3.04
N ASP A 54 -18.07 12.35 4.23
CA ASP A 54 -18.61 12.95 5.45
C ASP A 54 -18.10 14.39 5.64
N LEU A 55 -16.79 14.62 5.43
CA LEU A 55 -16.21 15.96 5.50
C LEU A 55 -16.76 16.89 4.41
N SER A 56 -16.97 16.39 3.18
CA SER A 56 -17.54 17.17 2.07
C SER A 56 -18.98 17.62 2.40
N ARG A 57 -19.74 16.76 3.10
CA ARG A 57 -21.11 17.00 3.55
C ARG A 57 -21.21 17.69 4.91
N SER A 58 -20.10 18.14 5.50
CA SER A 58 -20.06 18.74 6.84
C SER A 58 -20.61 17.84 7.97
N VAL A 59 -20.55 16.52 7.78
CA VAL A 59 -20.85 15.53 8.82
C VAL A 59 -19.69 15.48 9.81
N SER A 60 -20.01 15.49 11.11
CA SER A 60 -19.00 15.55 12.16
C SER A 60 -18.12 14.29 12.20
N LEU A 61 -16.81 14.49 12.41
CA LEU A 61 -15.85 13.43 12.69
C LEU A 61 -15.98 12.84 14.11
N SER A 62 -16.70 13.50 15.01
CA SER A 62 -16.84 13.04 16.40
C SER A 62 -17.61 11.72 16.53
N GLY A 63 -18.48 11.42 15.57
CA GLY A 63 -19.25 10.18 15.54
C GLY A 63 -18.50 8.99 14.92
N TRP A 64 -17.31 9.22 14.35
CA TRP A 64 -16.52 8.16 13.73
C TRP A 64 -15.82 7.28 14.74
N SER A 65 -15.88 5.97 14.49
CA SER A 65 -14.94 4.98 15.00
C SER A 65 -13.92 4.68 13.90
N PHE A 66 -12.69 5.16 14.07
CA PHE A 66 -11.61 5.03 13.09
C PHE A 66 -10.89 3.70 13.27
N SER A 67 -10.31 3.20 12.18
CA SER A 67 -9.43 2.03 12.26
C SER A 67 -8.17 2.34 13.10
N PRO A 68 -7.43 1.31 13.57
CA PRO A 68 -6.23 1.53 14.39
C PRO A 68 -5.11 2.33 13.71
N ALA A 69 -5.13 2.36 12.37
CA ALA A 69 -4.30 3.20 11.52
C ALA A 69 -5.24 4.14 10.75
N PRO A 70 -5.47 5.37 11.20
CA PRO A 70 -6.48 6.24 10.60
C PRO A 70 -6.22 6.62 9.12
N TYR A 71 -4.99 6.47 8.63
CA TYR A 71 -4.57 6.78 7.25
C TYR A 71 -4.81 8.25 6.82
N PHE A 72 -4.82 9.19 7.77
CA PHE A 72 -5.01 10.61 7.48
C PHE A 72 -3.92 11.22 6.57
N PHE A 73 -2.70 10.74 6.70
CA PHE A 73 -1.57 11.22 5.90
C PHE A 73 -0.64 10.08 5.41
N PRO A 74 -0.25 10.07 4.13
CA PRO A 74 -0.72 10.93 3.04
C PRO A 74 -1.98 10.41 2.32
N ASP A 75 -2.51 9.22 2.65
CA ASP A 75 -3.61 8.57 1.90
C ASP A 75 -4.86 9.44 1.81
N MET A 76 -5.46 9.81 2.95
CA MET A 76 -6.68 10.63 2.96
C MET A 76 -6.47 11.99 2.30
N LEU A 77 -5.32 12.64 2.53
CA LEU A 77 -4.98 13.90 1.90
C LEU A 77 -4.93 13.78 0.37
N LEU A 78 -4.24 12.75 -0.14
CA LEU A 78 -4.12 12.49 -1.56
C LEU A 78 -5.48 12.14 -2.16
N TYR A 79 -6.29 11.32 -1.48
CA TYR A 79 -7.64 10.98 -1.93
C TYR A 79 -8.53 12.23 -1.99
N ALA A 80 -8.52 13.07 -0.95
CA ALA A 80 -9.30 14.31 -0.94
C ALA A 80 -8.90 15.27 -2.06
N MET A 81 -7.60 15.42 -2.34
CA MET A 81 -7.12 16.23 -3.47
C MET A 81 -7.62 15.73 -4.83
N VAL A 82 -7.88 14.43 -4.97
CA VAL A 82 -8.42 13.82 -6.18
C VAL A 82 -9.94 13.93 -6.22
N TYR A 83 -10.63 13.60 -5.12
CA TYR A 83 -12.08 13.53 -5.06
C TYR A 83 -12.75 14.90 -5.14
N LEU A 84 -12.30 15.89 -4.35
CA LEU A 84 -12.93 17.21 -4.28
C LEU A 84 -13.13 17.90 -5.64
N PRO A 85 -12.18 17.86 -6.60
CA PRO A 85 -12.41 18.42 -7.94
C PRO A 85 -13.19 17.51 -8.89
N ILE A 86 -13.27 16.19 -8.63
CA ILE A 86 -13.94 15.22 -9.52
C ILE A 86 -15.41 15.03 -9.15
N GLY A 87 -15.74 14.96 -7.85
CA GLY A 87 -17.10 14.75 -7.34
C GLY A 87 -17.67 13.34 -7.53
N ASP A 88 -16.93 12.42 -8.15
CA ASP A 88 -17.33 11.03 -8.40
C ASP A 88 -16.35 10.07 -7.71
N HIS A 89 -16.84 9.27 -6.77
CA HIS A 89 -16.03 8.33 -6.00
C HIS A 89 -15.42 7.21 -6.86
N SER A 90 -16.11 6.75 -7.91
CA SER A 90 -15.66 5.65 -8.76
C SER A 90 -14.44 6.10 -9.58
N ILE A 91 -14.52 7.28 -10.17
CA ILE A 91 -13.40 7.90 -10.88
C ILE A 91 -12.28 8.25 -9.89
N ALA A 92 -12.61 8.85 -8.74
CA ALA A 92 -11.61 9.29 -7.78
C ALA A 92 -10.78 8.14 -7.20
N ILE A 93 -11.39 6.99 -6.87
CA ILE A 93 -10.66 5.80 -6.38
C ILE A 93 -9.69 5.28 -7.45
N ARG A 94 -10.11 5.23 -8.72
CA ARG A 94 -9.26 4.77 -9.82
C ARG A 94 -8.09 5.71 -10.08
N VAL A 95 -8.33 7.03 -10.06
CA VAL A 95 -7.28 8.06 -10.21
C VAL A 95 -6.32 8.02 -9.02
N TYR A 96 -6.83 7.90 -7.79
CA TYR A 96 -6.01 7.70 -6.59
C TYR A 96 -5.11 6.47 -6.74
N GLY A 97 -5.68 5.32 -7.10
CA GLY A 97 -4.94 4.07 -7.28
C GLY A 97 -3.85 4.19 -8.34
N PHE A 98 -4.14 4.87 -9.46
CA PHE A 98 -3.14 5.18 -10.48
C PHE A 98 -1.98 6.01 -9.93
N ILE A 99 -2.26 7.11 -9.21
CA ILE A 99 -1.22 7.99 -8.65
C ILE A 99 -0.38 7.23 -7.62
N GLN A 100 -1.02 6.52 -6.69
CA GLN A 100 -0.36 5.74 -5.64
C GLN A 100 0.59 4.70 -6.24
N ALA A 101 0.09 3.87 -7.16
CA ALA A 101 0.91 2.85 -7.81
C ALA A 101 2.05 3.47 -8.63
N ALA A 102 1.81 4.58 -9.33
CA ALA A 102 2.83 5.25 -10.13
C ALA A 102 3.96 5.79 -9.25
N LEU A 103 3.63 6.38 -8.08
CA LEU A 103 4.62 6.83 -7.11
C LEU A 103 5.47 5.67 -6.57
N VAL A 104 4.85 4.53 -6.25
CA VAL A 104 5.55 3.32 -5.80
C VAL A 104 6.46 2.76 -6.90
N PHE A 105 5.97 2.57 -8.12
CA PHE A 105 6.80 2.07 -9.22
C PHE A 105 7.94 3.02 -9.55
N LEU A 106 7.67 4.32 -9.58
CA LEU A 106 8.70 5.33 -9.82
C LEU A 106 9.81 5.22 -8.77
N ILE A 107 9.47 5.13 -7.47
CA ILE A 107 10.50 5.05 -6.43
C ILE A 107 11.24 3.71 -6.47
N LEU A 108 10.58 2.59 -6.76
CA LEU A 108 11.22 1.28 -6.95
C LEU A 108 12.23 1.32 -8.09
N ILE A 109 11.84 1.84 -9.27
CA ILE A 109 12.73 1.99 -10.42
C ILE A 109 13.92 2.88 -10.03
N ARG A 110 13.69 4.01 -9.38
CA ARG A 110 14.75 4.96 -9.01
C ARG A 110 15.71 4.42 -7.96
N MET A 111 15.21 3.61 -7.04
CA MET A 111 15.97 3.01 -5.95
C MET A 111 16.80 1.81 -6.41
N PHE A 112 16.22 0.92 -7.23
CA PHE A 112 16.84 -0.35 -7.60
C PHE A 112 17.51 -0.34 -8.98
N SER A 113 17.16 0.59 -9.88
CA SER A 113 17.77 0.64 -11.22
C SER A 113 19.29 0.85 -11.16
N PRO A 114 20.09 -0.07 -11.74
CA PRO A 114 21.55 0.03 -11.75
C PRO A 114 22.01 1.28 -12.52
N PRO A 115 23.19 1.85 -12.19
CA PRO A 115 23.74 2.97 -12.93
C PRO A 115 24.25 2.56 -14.33
N GLY A 116 24.28 3.53 -15.26
CA GLY A 116 24.90 3.39 -16.58
C GLY A 116 24.12 2.52 -17.57
N ARG A 117 24.84 1.83 -18.47
CA ARG A 117 24.30 1.04 -19.60
C ARG A 117 23.36 -0.12 -19.21
N ARG A 118 23.19 -0.39 -17.91
CA ARG A 118 22.35 -1.47 -17.38
C ARG A 118 20.94 -1.03 -17.00
N ALA A 119 20.73 0.28 -16.82
CA ALA A 119 19.41 0.80 -16.51
C ALA A 119 18.34 0.37 -17.54
N PRO A 120 18.62 0.35 -18.86
CA PRO A 120 17.65 -0.15 -19.84
C PRO A 120 17.32 -1.64 -19.67
N ILE A 121 18.31 -2.49 -19.37
CA ILE A 121 18.09 -3.94 -19.14
C ILE A 121 17.19 -4.15 -17.93
N TYR A 122 17.46 -3.43 -16.84
CA TYR A 122 16.62 -3.48 -15.65
C TYR A 122 15.18 -3.09 -15.98
N ARG A 123 14.96 -1.97 -16.67
CA ARG A 123 13.61 -1.51 -17.06
C ARG A 123 12.89 -2.54 -17.95
N LEU A 124 13.62 -3.11 -18.92
CA LEU A 124 13.10 -4.11 -19.84
C LEU A 124 12.70 -5.42 -19.14
N LEU A 125 13.37 -5.79 -18.05
CA LEU A 125 12.96 -6.92 -17.19
C LEU A 125 11.88 -6.53 -16.18
N PHE A 126 11.90 -5.30 -15.69
CA PHE A 126 10.98 -4.81 -14.67
C PHE A 126 9.55 -4.77 -15.18
N ILE A 127 9.31 -4.34 -16.43
CA ILE A 127 7.97 -4.32 -17.04
C ILE A 127 7.32 -5.70 -17.02
N PRO A 128 7.85 -6.71 -17.75
CA PRO A 128 7.16 -7.98 -17.92
C PRO A 128 6.96 -8.71 -16.60
N VAL A 129 7.97 -8.71 -15.74
CA VAL A 129 7.88 -9.38 -14.44
C VAL A 129 6.83 -8.70 -13.57
N THR A 130 6.82 -7.36 -13.49
CA THR A 130 5.82 -6.64 -12.70
C THR A 130 4.42 -6.80 -13.26
N SER A 131 4.25 -6.79 -14.59
CA SER A 131 2.95 -7.02 -15.23
C SER A 131 2.39 -8.41 -14.93
N VAL A 132 3.21 -9.47 -15.01
CA VAL A 132 2.80 -10.82 -14.63
C VAL A 132 2.37 -10.86 -13.16
N LEU A 133 3.13 -10.22 -12.27
CA LEU A 133 2.80 -10.19 -10.84
C LEU A 133 1.50 -9.41 -10.58
N LEU A 134 1.28 -8.30 -11.28
CA LEU A 134 0.03 -7.52 -11.20
C LEU A 134 -1.21 -8.32 -11.63
N ILE A 135 -1.08 -9.19 -12.63
CA ILE A 135 -2.20 -9.98 -13.15
C ILE A 135 -2.53 -11.16 -12.26
N TYR A 136 -1.50 -11.88 -11.80
CA TYR A 136 -1.67 -13.20 -11.21
C TYR A 136 -1.57 -13.21 -9.69
N GLN A 137 -1.13 -12.13 -9.05
CA GLN A 137 -0.93 -12.09 -7.61
C GLN A 137 -1.83 -11.05 -6.95
N ASP A 138 -2.87 -11.51 -6.25
CA ASP A 138 -3.94 -10.66 -5.72
C ASP A 138 -3.43 -9.54 -4.79
N PHE A 139 -2.41 -9.81 -3.96
CA PHE A 139 -1.88 -8.79 -3.04
C PHE A 139 -1.13 -7.64 -3.73
N TYR A 140 -0.84 -7.73 -5.04
CA TYR A 140 -0.36 -6.58 -5.79
C TYR A 140 -1.46 -5.53 -6.01
N ALA A 141 -2.74 -5.90 -5.91
CA ALA A 141 -3.85 -4.96 -5.92
C ALA A 141 -3.76 -3.95 -4.77
N LEU A 142 -3.13 -4.31 -3.64
CA LEU A 142 -2.89 -3.41 -2.50
C LEU A 142 -2.11 -2.14 -2.90
N LEU A 143 -1.36 -2.17 -4.00
CA LEU A 143 -0.69 -0.99 -4.55
C LEU A 143 -1.65 0.08 -5.06
N TYR A 144 -2.93 -0.23 -5.24
CA TYR A 144 -3.92 0.69 -5.83
C TYR A 144 -5.03 1.03 -4.85
N LEU A 145 -5.13 0.30 -3.75
CA LEU A 145 -6.20 0.43 -2.79
C LEU A 145 -5.82 1.46 -1.69
N PRO A 146 -6.67 2.46 -1.41
CA PRO A 146 -6.52 3.31 -0.23
C PRO A 146 -6.62 2.49 1.07
N GLY A 147 -5.93 2.95 2.12
CA GLY A 147 -6.03 2.33 3.46
C GLY A 147 -5.31 0.99 3.61
N MET A 148 -4.42 0.63 2.69
CA MET A 148 -3.68 -0.64 2.68
C MET A 148 -2.18 -0.50 2.98
N HIS A 149 -1.81 0.48 3.82
CA HIS A 149 -0.40 0.80 4.18
C HIS A 149 0.53 1.14 3.00
N CYS A 150 0.01 1.30 1.78
CA CYS A 150 0.82 1.46 0.58
C CYS A 150 1.58 2.80 0.56
N MET A 151 0.95 3.87 1.03
CA MET A 151 1.63 5.16 1.17
C MET A 151 2.69 5.18 2.28
N ALA A 152 2.53 4.38 3.34
CA ALA A 152 3.59 4.17 4.33
C ALA A 152 4.79 3.43 3.70
N LEU A 153 4.53 2.45 2.82
CA LEU A 153 5.55 1.80 2.00
C LEU A 153 6.25 2.81 1.06
N PHE A 154 5.49 3.59 0.29
CA PHE A 154 6.05 4.63 -0.59
C PHE A 154 6.95 5.59 0.19
N SER A 155 6.45 6.12 1.31
CA SER A 155 7.19 7.06 2.15
C SER A 155 8.49 6.46 2.70
N THR A 156 8.46 5.17 3.07
CA THR A 156 9.64 4.44 3.53
C THR A 156 10.68 4.34 2.42
N LEU A 157 10.28 3.90 1.22
CA LEU A 157 11.16 3.79 0.06
C LEU A 157 11.71 5.15 -0.36
N PHE A 158 10.88 6.19 -0.30
CA PHE A 158 11.28 7.57 -0.59
C PHE A 158 12.34 8.06 0.39
N LEU A 159 12.13 7.87 1.70
CA LEU A 159 13.12 8.27 2.70
C LEU A 159 14.40 7.44 2.61
N PHE A 160 14.34 6.14 2.32
CA PHE A 160 15.54 5.34 2.03
C PHE A 160 16.28 5.83 0.78
N TYR A 161 15.54 6.24 -0.25
CA TYR A 161 16.11 6.84 -1.45
C TYR A 161 16.80 8.17 -1.15
N ARG A 162 16.19 9.05 -0.35
CA ARG A 162 16.81 10.31 0.12
C ARG A 162 18.04 10.06 0.97
N LEU A 163 17.91 9.18 1.96
CA LEU A 163 19.01 8.73 2.82
C LEU A 163 20.20 8.23 1.99
N ARG A 164 19.97 7.54 0.88
CA ARG A 164 21.04 7.04 0.01
C ARG A 164 21.73 8.16 -0.80
N ARG A 165 21.00 9.21 -1.20
CA ARG A 165 21.49 10.23 -2.14
C ARG A 165 22.02 11.51 -1.50
N GLU A 166 21.53 11.88 -0.33
CA GLU A 166 21.95 13.14 0.28
C GLU A 166 23.29 12.96 0.98
N GLU A 167 24.35 13.44 0.31
CA GLU A 167 25.71 13.48 0.85
C GLU A 167 25.90 14.66 1.81
N ASN A 168 25.37 15.83 1.45
CA ASN A 168 25.41 17.06 2.25
C ASN A 168 23.98 17.51 2.57
N ILE A 169 23.48 17.10 3.73
CA ILE A 169 22.21 17.62 4.22
C ILE A 169 22.50 18.99 4.83
N THR A 170 22.13 20.04 4.10
CA THR A 170 22.05 21.37 4.70
C THR A 170 21.00 21.33 5.80
N SER A 171 21.29 21.96 6.94
CA SER A 171 20.42 21.98 8.12
C SER A 171 18.97 22.36 7.77
N ASP A 172 18.80 23.21 6.76
CA ASP A 172 17.57 23.89 6.36
C ASP A 172 16.41 22.98 5.96
N ARG A 173 16.67 21.73 5.54
CA ARG A 173 15.60 20.78 5.14
C ARG A 173 15.25 19.75 6.21
N SER A 174 15.91 19.80 7.36
CA SER A 174 15.71 18.80 8.43
C SER A 174 14.31 18.80 9.01
N TRP A 175 13.69 19.98 9.10
CA TRP A 175 12.32 20.11 9.61
C TRP A 175 11.30 19.41 8.71
N LEU A 176 11.52 19.37 7.38
CA LEU A 176 10.61 18.71 6.44
C LEU A 176 10.58 17.20 6.67
N TYR A 177 11.75 16.55 6.82
CA TYR A 177 11.80 15.11 7.10
C TYR A 177 11.27 14.76 8.48
N LEU A 178 11.48 15.64 9.46
CA LEU A 178 10.93 15.48 10.80
C LEU A 178 9.39 15.57 10.76
N ALA A 179 8.84 16.62 10.14
CA ALA A 179 7.40 16.82 9.97
C ALA A 179 6.77 15.65 9.21
N LEU A 180 7.39 15.23 8.09
CA LEU A 180 6.93 14.10 7.30
C LEU A 180 6.89 12.81 8.15
N THR A 181 7.96 12.51 8.88
CA THR A 181 8.03 11.33 9.76
C THR A 181 6.95 11.39 10.85
N ALA A 182 6.75 12.56 11.47
CA ALA A 182 5.75 12.74 12.51
C ALA A 182 4.33 12.54 11.98
N LEU A 183 3.99 13.15 10.84
CA LEU A 183 2.66 13.04 10.22
C LEU A 183 2.36 11.61 9.79
N ILE A 184 3.33 10.91 9.18
CA ILE A 184 3.13 9.52 8.76
C ILE A 184 2.93 8.62 9.99
N ILE A 185 3.72 8.77 11.06
CA ILE A 185 3.56 7.93 12.27
C ILE A 185 2.23 8.20 12.97
N ALA A 186 1.78 9.45 13.00
CA ALA A 186 0.49 9.83 13.54
C ALA A 186 -0.68 9.20 12.77
N SER A 187 -0.50 9.01 11.46
CA SER A 187 -1.47 8.44 10.53
C SER A 187 -1.44 6.91 10.50
N ASP A 188 -0.24 6.33 10.45
CA ASP A 188 0.00 4.91 10.26
C ASP A 188 1.29 4.48 10.99
N ARG A 189 1.11 3.83 12.14
CA ARG A 189 2.20 3.40 13.01
C ARG A 189 3.02 2.24 12.42
N ILE A 190 2.56 1.57 11.35
CA ILE A 190 3.38 0.57 10.66
C ILE A 190 4.68 1.17 10.14
N PHE A 191 4.69 2.48 9.89
CA PHE A 191 5.87 3.22 9.45
C PHE A 191 7.05 3.11 10.43
N ILE A 192 6.78 2.90 11.72
CA ILE A 192 7.83 2.64 12.70
C ILE A 192 8.57 1.34 12.36
N ALA A 193 7.83 0.29 12.01
CA ALA A 193 8.39 -0.99 11.60
C ALA A 193 9.05 -0.91 10.22
N TYR A 194 8.47 -0.16 9.28
CA TYR A 194 8.98 -0.05 7.92
C TYR A 194 10.25 0.81 7.81
N PHE A 195 10.34 1.91 8.56
CA PHE A 195 11.40 2.90 8.40
C PHE A 195 12.20 3.15 9.67
N VAL A 196 11.54 3.52 10.78
CA VAL A 196 12.21 4.02 11.99
C VAL A 196 13.11 2.97 12.62
N LEU A 197 12.61 1.75 12.80
CA LEU A 197 13.36 0.67 13.44
C LEU A 197 14.53 0.19 12.55
N PRO A 198 14.34 -0.10 11.24
CA PRO A 198 15.46 -0.33 10.32
C PRO A 198 16.52 0.77 10.38
N LEU A 199 16.11 2.05 10.29
CA LEU A 199 17.03 3.18 10.30
C LEU A 199 17.81 3.27 11.62
N SER A 200 17.13 3.10 12.76
CA SER A 200 17.76 3.18 14.07
C SER A 200 18.83 2.10 14.26
N ILE A 201 18.52 0.86 13.89
CA ILE A 201 19.49 -0.26 13.93
C ILE A 201 20.68 0.03 13.01
N SER A 202 20.42 0.54 11.81
CA SER A 202 21.50 0.87 10.85
C SER A 202 22.37 2.05 11.31
N ILE A 203 21.81 3.03 12.02
CA ILE A 203 22.59 4.11 12.65
C ILE A 203 23.48 3.55 13.76
N LEU A 204 22.96 2.69 14.63
CA LEU A 204 23.76 2.04 15.69
C LEU A 204 24.92 1.22 15.09
N LEU A 205 24.65 0.46 14.02
CA LEU A 205 25.67 -0.27 13.30
C LEU A 205 26.72 0.68 12.68
N ALA A 206 26.29 1.78 12.06
CA ALA A 206 27.17 2.78 11.48
C ALA A 206 28.06 3.45 12.52
N LEU A 207 27.54 3.80 13.70
CA LEU A 207 28.31 4.35 14.81
C LEU A 207 29.38 3.36 15.30
N ARG A 208 29.03 2.07 15.42
CA ARG A 208 29.98 1.02 15.81
C ARG A 208 31.09 0.84 14.76
N LEU A 209 30.75 0.85 13.47
CA LEU A 209 31.71 0.74 12.37
C LEU A 209 32.63 1.97 12.30
N ARG A 210 32.06 3.17 12.50
CA ARG A 210 32.80 4.43 12.55
C ARG A 210 33.88 4.45 13.63
N LYS A 211 33.59 3.90 14.82
CA LYS A 211 34.58 3.78 15.91
C LYS A 211 35.74 2.85 15.55
N ARG A 212 35.49 1.81 14.75
CA ARG A 212 36.49 0.79 14.40
C ARG A 212 37.28 1.10 13.14
N ASN A 213 36.78 1.98 12.27
CA ASN A 213 37.35 2.21 10.95
C ASN A 213 37.39 3.71 10.61
N PRO A 214 38.58 4.36 10.67
CA PRO A 214 38.74 5.79 10.36
C PRO A 214 38.35 6.15 8.92
N GLU A 215 38.60 5.29 7.94
CA GLU A 215 38.20 5.53 6.55
C GLU A 215 36.67 5.55 6.41
N TYR A 216 35.97 4.65 7.13
CA TYR A 216 34.52 4.70 7.23
C TYR A 216 34.04 6.00 7.87
N ALA A 217 34.73 6.44 8.93
CA ALA A 217 34.40 7.68 9.65
C ALA A 217 34.52 8.93 8.77
N ALA A 218 35.50 8.98 7.88
CA ALA A 218 35.67 10.06 6.91
C ALA A 218 34.56 10.07 5.85
N ARG A 219 34.10 8.89 5.41
CA ARG A 219 33.07 8.74 4.37
C ARG A 219 31.64 8.88 4.88
N VAL A 220 31.39 8.64 6.17
CA VAL A 220 30.08 8.77 6.82
C VAL A 220 30.20 9.79 7.95
N PRO A 221 30.01 11.09 7.67
CA PRO A 221 30.15 12.15 8.66
C PRO A 221 29.19 11.97 9.84
N SER A 222 29.64 12.29 11.06
CA SER A 222 28.79 12.27 12.27
C SER A 222 27.54 13.13 12.11
N GLN A 223 27.66 14.27 11.42
CA GLN A 223 26.56 15.20 11.19
C GLN A 223 25.40 14.53 10.44
N ARG A 224 25.71 13.68 9.45
CA ARG A 224 24.70 12.92 8.71
C ARG A 224 24.00 11.89 9.60
N LEU A 225 24.76 11.16 10.41
CA LEU A 225 24.18 10.20 11.37
C LEU A 225 23.32 10.91 12.42
N ALA A 226 23.80 12.04 12.95
CA ALA A 226 23.06 12.86 13.91
C ALA A 226 21.78 13.45 13.28
N HIS A 227 21.82 13.87 12.02
CA HIS A 227 20.63 14.31 11.30
C HIS A 227 19.57 13.21 11.22
N TRP A 228 19.92 12.03 10.71
CA TRP A 228 18.95 10.94 10.57
C TRP A 228 18.53 10.35 11.92
N ALA A 229 19.39 10.41 12.94
CA ALA A 229 19.02 10.08 14.31
C ALA A 229 17.99 11.08 14.88
N ARG A 230 18.11 12.37 14.58
CA ARG A 230 17.10 13.37 14.94
C ARG A 230 15.79 13.14 14.21
N VAL A 231 15.82 12.85 12.91
CA VAL A 231 14.62 12.53 12.13
C VAL A 231 13.92 11.30 12.71
N ALA A 232 14.65 10.21 12.96
CA ALA A 232 14.11 9.00 13.55
C ALA A 232 13.60 9.23 14.99
N GLY A 233 14.40 9.87 15.85
CA GLY A 233 14.06 10.08 17.25
C GLY A 233 12.97 11.12 17.45
N PHE A 234 13.24 12.38 17.12
CA PHE A 234 12.28 13.48 17.31
C PHE A 234 11.05 13.34 16.42
N GLY A 235 11.21 12.87 15.18
CA GLY A 235 10.07 12.59 14.30
C GLY A 235 9.14 11.52 14.89
N SER A 236 9.70 10.44 15.46
CA SER A 236 8.88 9.41 16.12
C SER A 236 8.21 9.90 17.39
N LEU A 237 8.92 10.65 18.24
CA LEU A 237 8.35 11.22 19.45
C LEU A 237 7.21 12.19 19.13
N ALA A 238 7.41 13.09 18.16
CA ALA A 238 6.39 14.03 17.71
C ALA A 238 5.19 13.29 17.09
N GLY A 239 5.44 12.28 16.24
CA GLY A 239 4.37 11.49 15.62
C GLY A 239 3.56 10.67 16.63
N LEU A 240 4.22 10.04 17.62
CA LEU A 240 3.53 9.34 18.70
C LEU A 240 2.75 10.29 19.61
N GLY A 241 3.28 11.49 19.86
CA GLY A 241 2.56 12.55 20.57
C GLY A 241 1.30 12.99 19.82
N LEU A 242 1.40 13.24 18.51
CA LEU A 242 0.25 13.55 17.66
C LEU A 242 -0.76 12.40 17.64
N PHE A 243 -0.30 11.15 17.53
CA PHE A 243 -1.17 9.97 17.60
C PHE A 243 -1.92 9.90 18.94
N ALA A 244 -1.25 10.21 20.06
CA ALA A 244 -1.88 10.24 21.37
C ALA A 244 -2.97 11.32 21.46
N ILE A 245 -2.73 12.51 20.87
CA ILE A 245 -3.73 13.58 20.77
C ILE A 245 -4.91 13.13 19.90
N ILE A 246 -4.64 12.57 18.72
CA ILE A 246 -5.67 12.02 17.82
C ILE A 246 -6.53 11.00 18.58
N ARG A 247 -5.91 10.07 19.30
CA ARG A 247 -6.61 9.05 20.09
C ARG A 247 -7.38 9.61 21.29
N ALA A 248 -6.97 10.77 21.83
CA ALA A 248 -7.68 11.43 22.92
C ALA A 248 -8.94 12.17 22.42
N VAL A 249 -8.93 12.63 21.17
CA VAL A 249 -10.02 13.42 20.57
C VAL A 249 -10.97 12.55 19.74
N LEU A 250 -10.44 11.51 19.09
CA LEU A 250 -11.17 10.64 18.16
C LEU A 250 -11.21 9.20 18.68
N THR A 251 -12.30 8.49 18.35
CA THR A 251 -12.46 7.08 18.73
C THR A 251 -11.66 6.22 17.77
N LEU A 252 -10.53 5.67 18.22
CA LEU A 252 -9.74 4.72 17.44
C LEU A 252 -9.95 3.30 17.96
N GLU A 253 -10.26 2.40 17.04
CA GLU A 253 -10.41 0.99 17.33
C GLU A 253 -9.09 0.34 17.74
N ARG A 254 -9.23 -0.78 18.45
CA ARG A 254 -8.09 -1.62 18.76
C ARG A 254 -7.82 -2.54 17.58
N PRO A 255 -6.55 -2.77 17.22
CA PRO A 255 -6.22 -3.81 16.25
C PRO A 255 -6.81 -5.14 16.72
N ALA A 256 -7.49 -5.84 15.82
CA ALA A 256 -7.83 -7.23 16.03
C ALA A 256 -6.54 -8.02 16.29
N ARG A 257 -6.59 -8.94 17.26
CA ARG A 257 -5.44 -9.76 17.66
C ARG A 257 -5.92 -11.16 18.01
N ILE A 258 -5.15 -12.14 17.59
CA ILE A 258 -5.27 -13.53 18.01
C ILE A 258 -4.02 -13.96 18.80
N GLY A 259 -4.04 -15.15 19.39
CA GLY A 259 -2.86 -15.67 20.07
C GLY A 259 -1.65 -15.77 19.12
N ILE A 260 -0.42 -15.55 19.62
CA ILE A 260 0.80 -15.59 18.78
C ILE A 260 0.94 -16.93 18.05
N LEU A 261 0.59 -18.04 18.71
CA LEU A 261 0.61 -19.36 18.09
C LEU A 261 -0.43 -19.50 16.97
N ASP A 262 -1.63 -18.95 17.17
CA ASP A 262 -2.69 -18.98 16.16
C ASP A 262 -2.36 -18.06 14.98
N SER A 263 -1.70 -16.93 15.25
CA SER A 263 -1.14 -16.04 14.23
C SER A 263 -0.09 -16.75 13.37
N GLY A 264 0.80 -17.54 14.01
CA GLY A 264 1.74 -18.41 13.31
C GLY A 264 1.05 -19.50 12.48
N ARG A 265 0.01 -20.15 13.02
CA ARG A 265 -0.77 -21.17 12.29
C ARG A 265 -1.51 -20.57 11.09
N ALA A 266 -2.14 -19.41 11.26
CA ALA A 266 -2.81 -18.67 10.18
C ALA A 266 -1.81 -18.34 9.07
N MET A 267 -0.63 -17.81 9.42
CA MET A 267 0.41 -17.55 8.42
C MET A 267 0.86 -18.83 7.70
N VAL A 268 1.12 -19.93 8.43
CA VAL A 268 1.52 -21.20 7.80
C VAL A 268 0.43 -21.73 6.86
N HIS A 269 -0.83 -21.65 7.27
CA HIS A 269 -1.98 -22.02 6.44
C HIS A 269 -1.99 -21.21 5.13
N ASP A 270 -1.88 -19.89 5.22
CA ASP A 270 -1.94 -19.03 4.04
C ASP A 270 -0.70 -19.15 3.14
N LEU A 271 0.47 -19.35 3.73
CA LEU A 271 1.69 -19.69 2.95
C LEU A 271 1.51 -20.99 2.19
N SER A 272 0.82 -21.98 2.76
CA SER A 272 0.60 -23.28 2.10
C SER A 272 -0.36 -23.19 0.92
N THR A 273 -1.37 -22.30 0.99
CA THR A 273 -2.27 -22.01 -0.13
C THR A 273 -1.66 -21.03 -1.14
N GLY A 274 -0.68 -20.24 -0.71
CA GLY A 274 0.07 -19.30 -1.52
C GLY A 274 -0.78 -18.19 -2.15
N PHE A 275 -1.81 -17.74 -1.43
CA PHE A 275 -2.64 -16.58 -1.76
C PHE A 275 -3.20 -16.63 -3.19
N SER A 276 -3.97 -17.68 -3.49
CA SER A 276 -4.59 -17.96 -4.80
C SER A 276 -3.63 -18.36 -5.93
N ALA A 277 -2.33 -18.06 -5.82
CA ALA A 277 -1.33 -18.32 -6.87
C ALA A 277 -0.06 -18.97 -6.30
N PRO A 278 -0.13 -20.23 -5.82
CA PRO A 278 0.91 -20.83 -4.99
C PRO A 278 2.29 -20.87 -5.65
N ILE A 279 2.37 -21.29 -6.92
CA ILE A 279 3.66 -21.36 -7.63
C ILE A 279 4.32 -19.99 -7.71
N LEU A 280 3.55 -18.97 -8.10
CA LEU A 280 4.06 -17.61 -8.25
C LEU A 280 4.46 -17.02 -6.90
N PHE A 281 3.68 -17.27 -5.86
CA PHE A 281 3.99 -16.88 -4.49
C PHE A 281 5.31 -17.49 -4.00
N TRP A 282 5.50 -18.81 -4.15
CA TRP A 282 6.73 -19.48 -3.72
C TRP A 282 7.97 -19.02 -4.49
N ILE A 283 7.84 -18.71 -5.79
CA ILE A 283 8.92 -18.08 -6.58
C ILE A 283 9.31 -16.73 -5.97
N GLN A 284 8.32 -15.89 -5.62
CA GLN A 284 8.57 -14.60 -5.00
C GLN A 284 9.19 -14.73 -3.60
N LEU A 285 8.73 -15.69 -2.80
CA LEU A 285 9.30 -15.96 -1.49
C LEU A 285 10.74 -16.44 -1.59
N GLY A 286 11.05 -17.35 -2.53
CA GLY A 286 12.42 -17.75 -2.83
C GLY A 286 13.28 -16.57 -3.27
N GLY A 287 12.69 -15.67 -4.06
CA GLY A 287 13.27 -14.38 -4.41
C GLY A 287 13.60 -13.52 -3.19
N LEU A 288 12.63 -13.30 -2.30
CA LEU A 288 12.78 -12.54 -1.06
C LEU A 288 13.94 -13.07 -0.21
N LEU A 289 13.99 -14.39 -0.02
CA LEU A 289 15.04 -15.06 0.75
C LEU A 289 16.40 -14.92 0.07
N LEU A 290 16.49 -15.12 -1.25
CA LEU A 290 17.72 -14.96 -2.00
C LEU A 290 18.23 -13.51 -1.93
N TYR A 291 17.34 -12.53 -2.11
CA TYR A 291 17.71 -11.12 -2.02
C TYR A 291 18.18 -10.74 -0.61
N GLY A 292 17.45 -11.21 0.41
CA GLY A 292 17.86 -11.08 1.80
C GLY A 292 19.23 -11.69 2.06
N ALA A 293 19.51 -12.89 1.53
CA ALA A 293 20.81 -13.54 1.64
C ALA A 293 21.93 -12.73 0.93
N LEU A 294 21.67 -12.17 -0.25
CA LEU A 294 22.63 -11.30 -0.96
C LEU A 294 22.91 -10.01 -0.18
N LEU A 295 21.89 -9.40 0.43
CA LEU A 295 22.04 -8.22 1.28
C LEU A 295 22.83 -8.54 2.56
N LEU A 296 22.53 -9.68 3.19
CA LEU A 296 23.24 -10.16 4.38
C LEU A 296 24.70 -10.51 4.05
N GLN A 297 24.95 -11.24 2.97
CA GLN A 297 26.30 -11.53 2.48
C GLN A 297 27.08 -10.23 2.27
N ARG A 298 26.45 -9.24 1.63
CA ARG A 298 27.06 -7.92 1.44
C ARG A 298 27.31 -7.18 2.76
N LEU A 299 26.46 -7.35 3.76
CA LEU A 299 26.64 -6.75 5.08
C LEU A 299 27.83 -7.40 5.82
N LEU A 300 27.95 -8.73 5.75
CA LEU A 300 28.96 -9.53 6.45
C LEU A 300 30.34 -9.53 5.77
N PHE A 301 30.39 -9.69 4.44
CA PHE A 301 31.61 -9.95 3.67
C PHE A 301 32.17 -8.75 2.92
N ALA A 302 31.67 -7.54 3.17
CA ALA A 302 32.26 -6.36 2.57
C ALA A 302 33.69 -6.15 3.15
N SER A 303 34.67 -6.64 2.38
CA SER A 303 36.05 -6.90 2.81
C SER A 303 36.92 -5.64 2.89
N GLU A 304 38.05 -5.72 3.60
CA GLU A 304 39.12 -4.69 3.63
C GLU A 304 39.61 -4.26 2.24
N LYS A 305 39.46 -5.10 1.19
CA LYS A 305 39.80 -4.72 -0.20
C LYS A 305 38.85 -3.67 -0.79
N GLU A 306 37.60 -3.57 -0.32
CA GLU A 306 36.69 -2.47 -0.71
C GLU A 306 37.03 -1.14 -0.04
N PHE A 307 37.80 -1.17 1.06
CA PHE A 307 38.27 0.02 1.77
C PHE A 307 39.42 0.70 1.02
N ARG A 308 40.40 -0.10 0.55
CA ARG A 308 41.61 0.35 -0.16
C ARG A 308 41.40 0.77 -1.62
N GLY A 309 40.21 0.59 -2.20
CA GLY A 309 39.94 1.00 -3.57
C GLY A 309 39.83 2.52 -3.71
N GLU A 310 40.66 3.14 -4.56
CA GLU A 310 40.74 4.60 -4.81
C GLU A 310 39.45 5.25 -5.32
N ARG A 311 38.45 4.46 -5.70
CA ARG A 311 37.14 4.97 -6.11
C ARG A 311 36.09 4.41 -5.16
N PRO A 312 35.37 5.27 -4.40
CA PRO A 312 34.29 4.80 -3.54
C PRO A 312 33.29 4.09 -4.44
N SER A 313 33.24 2.77 -4.34
CA SER A 313 32.18 2.07 -5.03
C SER A 313 30.87 2.55 -4.39
N ILE A 314 29.86 2.76 -5.23
CA ILE A 314 28.44 2.90 -4.86
C ILE A 314 28.01 1.87 -3.78
N LEU A 315 28.82 0.83 -3.54
CA LEU A 315 28.57 -0.19 -2.54
C LEU A 315 28.81 0.22 -1.08
N PHE A 316 29.64 1.22 -0.77
CA PHE A 316 30.01 1.57 0.61
C PHE A 316 28.89 2.29 1.40
N PHE A 317 28.27 3.31 0.80
CA PHE A 317 27.00 3.89 1.26
C PHE A 317 25.84 2.89 1.21
N GLY A 318 26.03 1.81 0.45
CA GLY A 318 25.13 0.69 0.40
C GLY A 318 25.08 -0.13 1.68
N ARG A 319 25.96 -0.03 2.68
CA ARG A 319 25.79 -0.84 3.91
C ARG A 319 24.61 -0.39 4.77
N ILE A 320 24.47 0.91 5.03
CA ILE A 320 23.31 1.47 5.75
C ILE A 320 22.03 1.26 4.94
N SER A 321 22.09 1.51 3.63
CA SER A 321 20.93 1.30 2.76
C SER A 321 20.56 -0.18 2.61
N SER A 322 21.53 -1.10 2.47
CA SER A 322 21.30 -2.55 2.38
C SER A 322 20.86 -3.16 3.69
N SER A 323 21.38 -2.69 4.83
CA SER A 323 20.86 -3.10 6.15
C SER A 323 19.45 -2.57 6.38
N ASN A 324 19.16 -1.31 6.04
CA ASN A 324 17.79 -0.78 6.08
C ASN A 324 16.82 -1.59 5.22
N ILE A 325 17.19 -1.90 3.97
CA ILE A 325 16.36 -2.72 3.10
C ILE A 325 16.20 -4.11 3.72
N LEU A 326 17.29 -4.78 4.12
CA LEU A 326 17.24 -6.10 4.74
C LEU A 326 16.31 -6.13 5.96
N LEU A 327 16.42 -5.16 6.86
CA LEU A 327 15.60 -5.06 8.05
C LEU A 327 14.14 -4.75 7.71
N PHE A 328 13.89 -3.84 6.77
CA PHE A 328 12.56 -3.57 6.22
C PHE A 328 11.88 -4.84 5.67
N LEU A 329 12.64 -5.74 5.03
CA LEU A 329 12.08 -6.98 4.48
C LEU A 329 11.48 -7.90 5.55
N PHE A 330 12.09 -7.97 6.74
CA PHE A 330 11.76 -9.01 7.73
C PHE A 330 11.11 -8.49 9.02
N ILE A 331 11.42 -7.27 9.45
CA ILE A 331 10.87 -6.71 10.71
C ILE A 331 9.33 -6.68 10.71
N PRO A 332 8.64 -6.20 9.66
CA PRO A 332 7.19 -6.08 9.71
C PRO A 332 6.48 -7.43 9.78
N VAL A 333 7.02 -8.45 9.11
CA VAL A 333 6.56 -9.84 9.19
C VAL A 333 6.62 -10.33 10.64
N VAL A 334 7.80 -10.18 11.26
CA VAL A 334 8.03 -10.64 12.63
C VAL A 334 7.12 -9.90 13.60
N LEU A 335 6.96 -8.59 13.45
CA LEU A 335 6.10 -7.80 14.33
C LEU A 335 4.61 -8.12 14.16
N ALA A 336 4.15 -8.41 12.94
CA ALA A 336 2.76 -8.86 12.71
C ALA A 336 2.48 -10.17 13.45
N LEU A 337 3.42 -11.13 13.41
CA LEU A 337 3.28 -12.41 14.13
C LEU A 337 3.37 -12.24 15.65
N LEU A 338 4.39 -11.54 16.14
CA LEU A 338 4.61 -11.37 17.58
C LEU A 338 3.51 -10.55 18.26
N SER A 339 2.83 -9.67 17.51
CA SER A 339 1.69 -8.90 18.02
C SER A 339 0.35 -9.63 17.91
N GLY A 340 0.33 -10.81 17.28
CA GLY A 340 -0.91 -11.53 16.97
C GLY A 340 -1.77 -10.83 15.90
N GLY A 341 -1.17 -9.91 15.14
CA GLY A 341 -1.86 -9.10 14.13
C GLY A 341 -2.04 -9.80 12.78
N TYR A 342 -1.35 -10.92 12.54
CA TYR A 342 -1.62 -11.77 11.38
C TYR A 342 -2.77 -12.72 11.70
N ILE A 343 -3.95 -12.47 11.12
CA ILE A 343 -5.20 -13.18 11.44
C ILE A 343 -5.64 -14.07 10.28
N ASP A 344 -5.45 -13.59 9.05
CA ASP A 344 -5.96 -14.17 7.82
C ASP A 344 -5.12 -13.77 6.61
N ALA A 345 -5.53 -14.20 5.42
CA ALA A 345 -4.83 -13.90 4.17
C ALA A 345 -4.71 -12.40 3.87
N TYR A 346 -5.65 -11.56 4.33
CA TYR A 346 -5.59 -10.10 4.17
C TYR A 346 -4.43 -9.47 4.96
N SER A 347 -3.96 -10.16 6.01
CA SER A 347 -2.81 -9.74 6.82
C SER A 347 -1.49 -9.74 6.02
N ILE A 348 -1.45 -10.28 4.80
CA ILE A 348 -0.32 -10.12 3.88
C ILE A 348 0.03 -8.65 3.63
N ARG A 349 -0.92 -7.71 3.79
CA ARG A 349 -0.68 -6.27 3.66
C ARG A 349 0.45 -5.73 4.55
N TYR A 350 0.74 -6.40 5.67
CA TYR A 350 1.83 -6.01 6.57
C TYR A 350 3.24 -6.32 6.01
N PHE A 351 3.35 -7.16 4.98
CA PHE A 351 4.65 -7.52 4.39
C PHE A 351 4.65 -7.67 2.86
N ALA A 352 3.53 -7.39 2.19
CA ALA A 352 3.47 -7.29 0.74
C ALA A 352 4.54 -6.32 0.20
N GLY A 353 4.77 -5.21 0.91
CA GLY A 353 5.85 -4.27 0.60
C GLY A 353 7.25 -4.89 0.57
N SER A 354 7.53 -5.86 1.46
CA SER A 354 8.79 -6.61 1.47
C SER A 354 8.95 -7.45 0.21
N ILE A 355 7.89 -8.18 -0.17
CA ILE A 355 7.89 -9.02 -1.37
C ILE A 355 8.10 -8.15 -2.62
N ILE A 356 7.32 -7.07 -2.75
CA ILE A 356 7.39 -6.14 -3.89
C ILE A 356 8.78 -5.51 -4.01
N ALA A 357 9.34 -5.01 -2.91
CA ALA A 357 10.68 -4.42 -2.90
C ALA A 357 11.77 -5.45 -3.23
N SER A 358 11.63 -6.69 -2.73
CA SER A 358 12.59 -7.75 -3.01
C SER A 358 12.59 -8.16 -4.49
N ASN A 359 11.42 -8.24 -5.14
CA ASN A 359 11.31 -8.49 -6.57
C ASN A 359 12.08 -7.44 -7.39
N ALA A 360 11.89 -6.14 -7.07
CA ALA A 360 12.68 -5.07 -7.69
C ALA A 360 14.19 -5.23 -7.42
N GLY A 361 14.57 -5.62 -6.20
CA GLY A 361 15.94 -5.85 -5.77
C GLY A 361 16.64 -7.01 -6.50
N ILE A 362 15.95 -8.13 -6.72
CA ILE A 362 16.47 -9.31 -7.42
C ILE A 362 16.71 -8.98 -8.89
N LEU A 363 15.78 -8.29 -9.55
CA LEU A 363 15.96 -7.85 -10.94
C LEU A 363 17.17 -6.92 -11.06
N ALA A 364 17.40 -6.07 -10.07
CA ALA A 364 18.61 -5.24 -9.99
C ALA A 364 19.88 -6.10 -9.78
N ALA A 365 19.83 -7.17 -8.99
CA ALA A 365 20.96 -8.09 -8.83
C ALA A 365 21.24 -8.86 -10.16
N ILE A 366 20.21 -9.40 -10.81
CA ILE A 366 20.30 -10.12 -12.09
C ILE A 366 20.88 -9.23 -13.19
N SER A 367 20.38 -8.01 -13.33
CA SER A 367 20.93 -7.05 -14.30
C SER A 367 22.40 -6.69 -14.04
N ASN A 368 22.88 -6.89 -12.80
CA ASN A 368 24.26 -6.63 -12.40
C ASN A 368 25.21 -7.82 -12.52
N LEU A 369 24.71 -9.07 -12.50
CA LEU A 369 25.50 -10.30 -12.70
C LEU A 369 26.26 -10.31 -14.04
N SER A 370 25.90 -9.44 -14.99
CA SER A 370 26.60 -9.26 -16.26
C SER A 370 27.96 -8.51 -16.17
N ARG A 371 28.59 -8.36 -14.99
CA ARG A 371 30.02 -7.98 -14.93
C ARG A 371 30.83 -9.22 -15.29
N ARG A 372 31.84 -9.05 -16.15
CA ARG A 372 32.79 -10.08 -16.61
C ARG A 372 32.93 -11.23 -15.58
N PRO A 373 32.26 -12.38 -15.77
CA PRO A 373 32.88 -13.60 -15.29
C PRO A 373 34.21 -13.69 -16.03
N GLY A 374 35.26 -14.18 -15.38
CA GLY A 374 36.43 -14.66 -16.13
C GLY A 374 35.95 -15.51 -17.31
N ARG A 375 36.64 -15.42 -18.46
CA ARG A 375 36.33 -16.07 -19.75
C ARG A 375 35.20 -17.12 -19.63
N PRO A 376 33.94 -16.78 -19.96
CA PRO A 376 32.86 -17.77 -19.90
C PRO A 376 33.28 -19.00 -20.71
N SER A 377 32.95 -20.20 -20.23
CA SER A 377 33.32 -21.43 -20.94
C SER A 377 32.84 -21.36 -22.39
N ARG A 378 33.58 -21.98 -23.33
CA ARG A 378 33.26 -21.96 -24.77
C ARG A 378 31.82 -22.39 -25.08
N PHE A 379 31.19 -23.15 -24.18
CA PHE A 379 29.80 -23.63 -24.29
C PHE A 379 28.74 -22.67 -23.75
N THR A 380 29.00 -21.95 -22.64
CA THR A 380 28.00 -21.09 -22.00
C THR A 380 28.05 -19.64 -22.49
N GLY A 381 29.20 -19.22 -23.05
CA GLY A 381 29.41 -17.89 -23.60
C GLY A 381 28.36 -17.47 -24.65
N PRO A 382 28.13 -18.25 -25.72
CA PRO A 382 27.18 -17.89 -26.77
C PRO A 382 25.73 -17.74 -26.28
N LEU A 383 25.26 -18.68 -25.44
CA LEU A 383 23.91 -18.67 -24.87
C LEU A 383 23.69 -17.47 -23.94
N ILE A 384 24.65 -17.18 -23.04
CA ILE A 384 24.58 -16.01 -22.16
C ILE A 384 24.62 -14.72 -22.99
N THR A 385 25.37 -14.69 -24.09
CA THR A 385 25.47 -13.51 -24.95
C THR A 385 24.20 -13.31 -25.78
N GLN A 386 23.60 -14.39 -26.28
CA GLN A 386 22.30 -14.34 -26.95
C GLN A 386 21.17 -13.99 -25.99
N PHE A 387 21.13 -14.56 -24.78
CA PHE A 387 20.18 -14.16 -23.75
C PHE A 387 20.38 -12.69 -23.38
N ARG A 388 21.61 -12.20 -23.24
CA ARG A 388 21.86 -10.76 -23.01
C ARG A 388 21.37 -9.86 -24.13
N ALA A 389 21.46 -10.30 -25.39
CA ALA A 389 21.08 -9.52 -26.55
C ALA A 389 19.58 -9.56 -26.85
N LYS A 390 18.94 -10.73 -26.70
CA LYS A 390 17.56 -10.99 -27.15
C LYS A 390 16.63 -11.52 -26.06
N GLY A 391 17.17 -12.08 -24.97
CA GLY A 391 16.40 -12.69 -23.88
C GLY A 391 15.45 -11.72 -23.19
N PRO A 392 15.89 -10.53 -22.73
CA PRO A 392 15.02 -9.50 -22.19
C PRO A 392 13.89 -9.08 -23.14
N HIS A 393 14.16 -9.00 -24.45
CA HIS A 393 13.14 -8.67 -25.45
C HIS A 393 12.12 -9.81 -25.62
N ALA A 394 12.58 -11.06 -25.70
CA ALA A 394 11.70 -12.23 -25.78
C ALA A 394 10.83 -12.38 -24.53
N LEU A 395 11.40 -12.15 -23.33
CA LEU A 395 10.66 -12.12 -22.06
C LEU A 395 9.64 -10.97 -22.00
N ALA A 396 10.01 -9.79 -22.51
CA ALA A 396 9.10 -8.65 -22.58
C ALA A 396 7.91 -8.93 -23.52
N VAL A 397 8.17 -9.45 -24.72
CA VAL A 397 7.13 -9.81 -25.69
C VAL A 397 6.23 -10.92 -25.14
N LEU A 398 6.81 -11.98 -24.56
CA LEU A 398 6.05 -13.09 -23.99
C LEU A 398 5.12 -12.61 -22.87
N ALA A 399 5.63 -11.81 -21.93
CA ALA A 399 4.80 -11.30 -20.85
C ALA A 399 3.73 -10.33 -21.35
N LEU A 400 4.03 -9.46 -22.33
CA LEU A 400 3.04 -8.57 -22.94
C LEU A 400 1.96 -9.36 -23.68
N SER A 401 2.31 -10.45 -24.37
CA SER A 401 1.31 -11.35 -24.97
C SER A 401 0.44 -12.00 -23.91
N VAL A 402 1.00 -12.47 -22.79
CA VAL A 402 0.22 -13.05 -21.69
C VAL A 402 -0.73 -12.03 -21.05
N VAL A 403 -0.29 -10.77 -20.89
CA VAL A 403 -1.14 -9.67 -20.40
C VAL A 403 -2.37 -9.46 -21.28
N TRP A 404 -2.19 -9.52 -22.61
CA TRP A 404 -3.25 -9.25 -23.57
C TRP A 404 -4.32 -10.34 -23.64
N PHE A 405 -4.00 -11.57 -23.23
CA PHE A 405 -4.91 -12.72 -23.39
C PHE A 405 -5.72 -13.08 -22.14
N VAL A 406 -5.46 -12.49 -20.96
CA VAL A 406 -5.81 -13.18 -19.69
C VAL A 406 -6.91 -12.55 -18.82
N ARG A 407 -7.32 -11.30 -18.99
CA ARG A 407 -8.48 -10.79 -18.23
C ARG A 407 -9.38 -9.88 -19.06
N PRO A 408 -10.73 -10.08 -19.01
CA PRO A 408 -11.65 -9.13 -19.62
C PRO A 408 -11.45 -7.76 -18.97
N ALA A 409 -11.46 -6.71 -19.80
CA ALA A 409 -11.43 -5.34 -19.29
C ALA A 409 -12.68 -5.12 -18.42
N HIS A 410 -12.47 -4.73 -17.17
CA HIS A 410 -13.55 -4.33 -16.27
C HIS A 410 -14.15 -2.99 -16.72
N SER A 411 -15.45 -2.81 -16.50
CA SER A 411 -16.13 -1.57 -16.87
C SER A 411 -15.60 -0.44 -16.00
N VAL A 412 -15.14 0.65 -16.65
CA VAL A 412 -14.78 1.90 -15.94
C VAL A 412 -15.97 2.44 -15.15
N PHE A 413 -17.19 2.14 -15.60
CA PHE A 413 -18.46 2.54 -15.00
C PHE A 413 -19.16 1.35 -14.34
N TYR A 414 -18.42 0.56 -13.56
CA TYR A 414 -19.05 -0.48 -12.75
C TYR A 414 -19.97 0.17 -11.71
N TYR A 415 -21.25 -0.17 -11.78
CA TYR A 415 -22.26 0.21 -10.83
C TYR A 415 -22.74 -1.06 -10.11
N PRO A 416 -22.47 -1.22 -8.79
CA PRO A 416 -22.78 -2.47 -8.13
C PRO A 416 -24.30 -2.74 -8.10
N ASP A 417 -24.70 -3.99 -8.38
CA ASP A 417 -26.10 -4.39 -8.47
C ASP A 417 -26.91 -4.07 -7.20
N HIS A 418 -26.29 -4.16 -6.03
CA HIS A 418 -26.92 -3.85 -4.74
C HIS A 418 -27.15 -2.35 -4.54
N VAL A 419 -26.29 -1.49 -5.11
CA VAL A 419 -26.51 -0.03 -5.10
C VAL A 419 -27.64 0.31 -6.07
N GLN A 420 -27.63 -0.27 -7.28
CA GLN A 420 -28.72 -0.09 -8.26
C GLN A 420 -30.08 -0.54 -7.70
N CYS A 421 -30.07 -1.61 -6.91
CA CYS A 421 -31.25 -2.09 -6.22
C CYS A 421 -31.85 -1.04 -5.28
N VAL A 422 -31.00 -0.52 -4.39
CA VAL A 422 -31.39 0.45 -3.37
C VAL A 422 -31.89 1.73 -4.03
N ASP A 423 -31.16 2.24 -5.02
CA ASP A 423 -31.59 3.41 -5.79
C ASP A 423 -32.98 3.25 -6.40
N ARG A 424 -33.24 2.10 -7.04
CA ARG A 424 -34.55 1.84 -7.65
C ARG A 424 -35.64 1.85 -6.59
N TRP A 425 -35.41 1.21 -5.46
CA TRP A 425 -36.36 1.21 -4.34
C TRP A 425 -36.59 2.62 -3.78
N VAL A 426 -35.53 3.42 -3.57
CA VAL A 426 -35.65 4.81 -3.10
C VAL A 426 -36.47 5.65 -4.09
N GLN A 427 -36.21 5.49 -5.39
CA GLN A 427 -36.92 6.18 -6.45
C GLN A 427 -38.41 5.80 -6.50
N GLU A 428 -38.74 4.52 -6.39
CA GLU A 428 -40.11 3.99 -6.46
C GLU A 428 -40.92 4.28 -5.18
N SER A 429 -40.27 4.34 -4.02
CA SER A 429 -40.95 4.49 -2.73
C SER A 429 -41.45 5.90 -2.44
N GLY A 430 -41.05 6.90 -3.25
CA GLY A 430 -41.42 8.30 -3.02
C GLY A 430 -40.92 8.87 -1.69
N LEU A 431 -40.02 8.14 -0.99
CA LEU A 431 -39.32 8.65 0.18
C LEU A 431 -38.60 9.93 -0.23
N SER A 432 -38.59 10.94 0.65
CA SER A 432 -37.77 12.12 0.41
C SER A 432 -36.35 11.63 0.17
N THR A 433 -35.87 11.78 -1.07
CA THR A 433 -34.64 11.15 -1.57
C THR A 433 -33.45 11.40 -0.66
N LYS A 434 -33.47 12.49 0.14
CA LYS A 434 -32.41 12.90 1.06
C LYS A 434 -32.35 12.17 2.41
N ASN A 435 -33.29 11.29 2.75
CA ASN A 435 -33.37 10.71 4.11
C ASN A 435 -33.56 9.19 4.17
N ALA A 436 -33.48 8.47 3.05
CA ALA A 436 -33.56 7.01 3.09
C ALA A 436 -32.38 6.44 3.89
N VAL A 437 -32.67 5.48 4.77
CA VAL A 437 -31.69 4.86 5.67
C VAL A 437 -31.66 3.36 5.41
N VAL A 438 -30.52 2.87 4.94
CA VAL A 438 -30.35 1.47 4.53
C VAL A 438 -29.31 0.78 5.39
N MET A 439 -29.72 -0.30 6.06
CA MET A 439 -28.78 -1.18 6.75
C MET A 439 -28.32 -2.29 5.80
N ALA A 440 -27.03 -2.64 5.83
CA ALA A 440 -26.48 -3.76 5.06
C ALA A 440 -25.45 -4.52 5.90
N ASP A 441 -24.78 -5.53 5.34
CA ASP A 441 -23.61 -6.12 6.00
C ASP A 441 -22.37 -5.23 5.83
N TYR A 442 -21.26 -5.65 6.46
CA TYR A 442 -20.00 -4.91 6.41
C TYR A 442 -19.54 -4.65 4.98
N TRP A 443 -19.68 -5.59 4.04
CA TRP A 443 -19.09 -5.47 2.71
C TRP A 443 -19.88 -4.57 1.75
N HIS A 444 -21.17 -4.36 1.98
CA HIS A 444 -22.03 -3.61 1.05
C HIS A 444 -22.43 -2.21 1.55
N ALA A 445 -22.45 -1.96 2.87
CA ALA A 445 -22.95 -0.68 3.41
C ALA A 445 -22.25 0.57 2.86
N LYS A 446 -20.90 0.57 2.83
CA LYS A 446 -20.15 1.75 2.34
C LYS A 446 -20.29 1.97 0.84
N SER A 447 -20.50 0.91 0.06
CA SER A 447 -20.73 1.08 -1.37
C SER A 447 -22.13 1.66 -1.65
N ILE A 448 -23.15 1.28 -0.87
CA ILE A 448 -24.46 1.95 -0.93
C ILE A 448 -24.28 3.44 -0.59
N TYR A 449 -23.64 3.75 0.54
CA TYR A 449 -23.45 5.14 0.99
C TYR A 449 -22.73 6.05 -0.02
N LEU A 450 -21.69 5.54 -0.69
CA LEU A 450 -20.81 6.34 -1.55
C LEU A 450 -21.26 6.42 -3.00
N PHE A 451 -21.93 5.38 -3.51
CA PHE A 451 -22.26 5.29 -4.92
C PHE A 451 -23.75 5.50 -5.20
N GLY A 452 -24.61 5.46 -4.18
CA GLY A 452 -26.03 5.75 -4.30
C GLY A 452 -26.31 7.14 -4.87
N GLN A 453 -27.29 7.23 -5.77
CA GLN A 453 -27.61 8.47 -6.48
C GLN A 453 -28.42 9.45 -5.63
N PHE A 454 -29.07 8.94 -4.58
CA PHE A 454 -29.99 9.72 -3.76
C PHE A 454 -29.38 10.20 -2.44
N HIS A 455 -28.08 9.96 -2.23
CA HIS A 455 -27.35 10.34 -1.01
C HIS A 455 -27.96 9.72 0.27
N GLU A 456 -28.50 8.51 0.16
CA GLU A 456 -28.99 7.73 1.29
C GLU A 456 -27.89 7.51 2.33
N PHE A 457 -28.29 7.42 3.60
CA PHE A 457 -27.38 6.98 4.65
C PHE A 457 -27.37 5.46 4.68
N SER A 458 -26.19 4.86 4.61
CA SER A 458 -26.04 3.43 4.81
C SER A 458 -25.00 3.10 5.86
N TYR A 459 -25.35 2.14 6.71
CA TYR A 459 -24.49 1.63 7.77
C TYR A 459 -24.57 0.11 7.84
N HIS A 460 -23.53 -0.52 8.38
CA HIS A 460 -23.50 -1.97 8.47
C HIS A 460 -24.07 -2.47 9.80
N ALA A 461 -24.75 -3.60 9.74
CA ALA A 461 -25.23 -4.35 10.89
C ALA A 461 -24.08 -5.09 11.58
N ASP A 462 -24.18 -5.20 12.89
CA ASP A 462 -23.42 -6.15 13.67
C ASP A 462 -23.96 -7.56 13.42
N TYR A 463 -23.09 -8.46 12.95
CA TYR A 463 -23.48 -9.81 12.53
C TYR A 463 -24.11 -10.66 13.65
N ALA A 464 -23.83 -10.37 14.91
CA ALA A 464 -24.34 -11.15 16.04
C ALA A 464 -25.67 -10.62 16.58
N THR A 465 -25.87 -9.30 16.52
CA THR A 465 -27.00 -8.63 17.18
C THR A 465 -28.02 -8.02 16.22
N GLY A 466 -27.66 -7.82 14.95
CA GLY A 466 -28.51 -7.14 13.96
C GLY A 466 -28.66 -5.64 14.19
N GLN A 467 -27.94 -5.08 15.19
CA GLN A 467 -27.93 -3.66 15.54
C GLN A 467 -26.87 -2.90 14.71
N PRO A 468 -26.90 -1.56 14.64
CA PRO A 468 -25.86 -0.80 13.96
C PRO A 468 -24.48 -1.05 14.56
N SER A 469 -23.52 -1.45 13.73
CA SER A 469 -22.15 -1.69 14.18
C SER A 469 -21.32 -0.41 14.12
N ARG A 470 -20.46 -0.23 15.12
CA ARG A 470 -19.52 0.90 15.18
C ARG A 470 -18.24 0.63 14.41
N THR A 471 -18.00 -0.57 13.91
CA THR A 471 -16.72 -0.95 13.30
C THR A 471 -16.44 -0.15 12.04
N ILE A 472 -15.51 0.80 12.07
CA ILE A 472 -15.13 1.62 10.92
C ILE A 472 -16.37 2.33 10.32
N ALA A 473 -17.14 3.01 11.17
CA ALA A 473 -18.39 3.69 10.79
C ALA A 473 -18.62 4.99 11.58
N ASN A 474 -19.54 5.84 11.09
CA ASN A 474 -19.95 7.07 11.74
C ASN A 474 -21.34 6.93 12.37
N MET A 475 -21.44 7.15 13.69
CA MET A 475 -22.72 7.11 14.41
C MET A 475 -23.78 8.06 13.83
N ASN A 476 -23.34 9.19 13.24
CA ASN A 476 -24.25 10.14 12.60
C ASN A 476 -25.02 9.56 11.40
N TRP A 477 -24.66 8.38 10.90
CA TRP A 477 -25.40 7.72 9.83
C TRP A 477 -26.73 7.14 10.33
N TRP A 478 -26.83 6.72 11.60
CA TRP A 478 -28.03 6.09 12.18
C TRP A 478 -28.56 6.75 13.46
N GLU A 479 -27.83 7.68 14.06
CA GLU A 479 -28.27 8.39 15.27
C GLU A 479 -29.51 9.24 14.96
N GLY A 480 -30.61 8.97 15.66
CA GLY A 480 -31.92 9.58 15.39
C GLY A 480 -32.64 9.04 14.15
N ARG A 481 -32.10 7.99 13.50
CA ARG A 481 -32.63 7.38 12.27
C ARG A 481 -32.78 5.85 12.37
N TRP A 482 -32.80 5.31 13.59
CA TRP A 482 -33.07 3.90 13.85
C TRP A 482 -34.56 3.72 14.20
N PRO A 483 -35.25 2.68 13.70
CA PRO A 483 -34.80 1.61 12.79
C PRO A 483 -34.58 2.07 11.33
N PRO A 484 -33.84 1.31 10.50
CA PRO A 484 -33.66 1.63 9.08
C PRO A 484 -34.97 1.49 8.29
N ASP A 485 -35.06 2.16 7.14
CA ASP A 485 -36.18 2.03 6.22
C ASP A 485 -36.13 0.70 5.45
N ALA A 486 -34.92 0.25 5.11
CA ALA A 486 -34.69 -1.01 4.41
C ALA A 486 -33.39 -1.71 4.85
N VAL A 487 -33.32 -3.02 4.61
CA VAL A 487 -32.18 -3.87 4.92
C VAL A 487 -31.79 -4.69 3.71
N TRP A 488 -30.54 -4.54 3.25
CA TRP A 488 -29.95 -5.42 2.24
C TRP A 488 -29.45 -6.71 2.90
N MET A 489 -30.08 -7.84 2.58
CA MET A 489 -29.91 -9.08 3.36
C MET A 489 -28.69 -9.92 3.00
N LYS A 490 -27.94 -9.57 1.95
CA LYS A 490 -26.79 -10.39 1.53
C LYS A 490 -25.71 -10.42 2.61
N GLY A 491 -25.41 -11.61 3.10
CA GLY A 491 -24.40 -11.81 4.15
C GLY A 491 -24.91 -11.56 5.57
N LEU A 492 -26.20 -11.25 5.75
CA LEU A 492 -26.85 -11.16 7.06
C LEU A 492 -27.65 -12.43 7.36
N ASP A 493 -27.77 -12.77 8.64
CA ASP A 493 -28.65 -13.84 9.10
C ASP A 493 -30.09 -13.32 9.25
N PRO A 494 -31.07 -13.86 8.50
CA PRO A 494 -32.49 -13.50 8.61
C PRO A 494 -33.02 -13.50 10.04
N ALA A 495 -32.65 -14.50 10.86
CA ALA A 495 -33.16 -14.63 12.23
C ALA A 495 -32.62 -13.52 13.14
N VAL A 496 -31.35 -13.14 12.97
CA VAL A 496 -30.72 -12.05 13.72
C VAL A 496 -31.36 -10.70 13.37
N VAL A 497 -31.58 -10.44 12.08
CA VAL A 497 -32.23 -9.20 11.62
C VAL A 497 -33.69 -9.13 12.10
N GLN A 498 -34.46 -10.22 12.00
CA GLN A 498 -35.84 -10.26 12.48
C GLN A 498 -35.94 -10.09 14.00
N ASN A 499 -34.98 -10.60 14.76
CA ASN A 499 -34.93 -10.37 16.20
C ASN A 499 -34.66 -8.90 16.55
N ALA A 500 -33.88 -8.18 15.72
CA ALA A 500 -33.57 -6.77 15.92
C ALA A 500 -34.67 -5.81 15.44
N LEU A 501 -35.35 -6.14 14.33
CA LEU A 501 -36.25 -5.23 13.60
C LEU A 501 -37.70 -5.72 13.46
N ASN A 502 -38.01 -6.93 13.94
CA ASN A 502 -39.25 -7.67 13.67
C ASN A 502 -39.36 -8.11 12.19
N SER A 503 -40.56 -8.49 11.74
CA SER A 503 -40.78 -8.93 10.35
C SER A 503 -40.85 -7.74 9.38
N PRO A 504 -40.26 -7.83 8.18
CA PRO A 504 -40.36 -6.78 7.18
C PRO A 504 -41.80 -6.65 6.66
N VAL A 505 -42.18 -5.43 6.26
CA VAL A 505 -43.46 -5.11 5.63
C VAL A 505 -43.53 -5.67 4.21
N GLU A 506 -42.38 -5.66 3.51
CA GLU A 506 -42.26 -6.12 2.13
C GLU A 506 -40.85 -6.67 1.88
N ILE A 507 -40.75 -7.68 1.02
CA ILE A 507 -39.48 -8.28 0.60
C ILE A 507 -39.40 -8.13 -0.92
N LEU A 508 -38.40 -7.38 -1.40
CA LEU A 508 -38.15 -7.19 -2.82
C LEU A 508 -36.99 -8.09 -3.29
N PRO A 509 -37.18 -8.90 -4.34
CA PRO A 509 -36.08 -9.67 -4.93
C PRO A 509 -35.14 -8.74 -5.69
N CYS A 510 -33.83 -8.87 -5.44
CA CYS A 510 -32.88 -7.91 -6.01
C CYS A 510 -31.44 -8.43 -6.14
N GLY A 511 -30.91 -8.47 -7.37
CA GLY A 511 -29.47 -8.69 -7.61
C GLY A 511 -28.86 -9.92 -6.92
N GLY A 512 -29.57 -11.05 -6.91
CA GLY A 512 -29.15 -12.28 -6.24
C GLY A 512 -29.32 -12.29 -4.72
N SER A 513 -30.01 -11.30 -4.15
CA SER A 513 -30.39 -11.22 -2.74
C SER A 513 -31.79 -10.62 -2.58
N GLU A 514 -32.12 -10.22 -1.36
CA GLU A 514 -33.40 -9.63 -0.97
C GLU A 514 -33.18 -8.27 -0.30
N LEU A 515 -34.06 -7.32 -0.60
CA LEU A 515 -34.18 -6.06 0.11
C LEU A 515 -35.43 -6.12 0.99
N TRP A 516 -35.24 -6.10 2.30
CA TRP A 516 -36.31 -6.15 3.29
C TRP A 516 -36.72 -4.75 3.71
N ILE A 517 -37.98 -4.38 3.51
CA ILE A 517 -38.50 -3.03 3.75
C ILE A 517 -39.25 -2.99 5.08
N TYR A 518 -38.93 -2.01 5.92
CA TYR A 518 -39.53 -1.80 7.24
C TYR A 518 -40.37 -0.53 7.34
N HIS A 519 -40.06 0.48 6.52
CA HIS A 519 -40.87 1.70 6.44
C HIS A 519 -41.25 1.99 4.98
N LYS A 520 -42.56 2.03 4.72
CA LYS A 520 -43.08 2.58 3.46
C LYS A 520 -43.28 4.06 3.68
N GLY A 521 -42.62 4.90 2.89
CA GLY A 521 -42.90 6.34 2.87
C GLY A 521 -44.41 6.57 2.77
N ASN A 522 -44.94 7.55 3.50
CA ASN A 522 -46.35 7.91 3.40
C ASN A 522 -46.66 8.29 1.95
N ASN A 523 -47.29 7.37 1.21
CA ASN A 523 -48.04 7.67 -0.02
C ASN A 523 -49.32 8.45 0.32
N ASN A 524 -49.23 9.47 1.18
CA ASN A 524 -50.25 10.50 1.32
C ASN A 524 -50.09 11.53 0.17
N GLY A 525 -50.07 11.01 -1.05
CA GLY A 525 -50.59 11.71 -2.21
C GLY A 525 -52.11 11.55 -2.18
N SER A 526 -52.77 12.39 -1.38
CA SER A 526 -54.21 12.56 -1.41
C SER A 526 -54.68 12.97 -2.80
N ARG A 527 -55.65 12.20 -3.31
CA ARG A 527 -56.88 12.61 -4.03
C ARG A 527 -56.78 13.42 -5.30
#